data_AF-A0A401Q8S9-F1
#
_entry.id   AF-A0A401Q8S9-F1
#
_cell.length_a   1.000
_cell.length_b   1.000
_cell.length_c   1.000
_cell.angle_alpha   90.00
_cell.angle_beta   90.00
_cell.angle_gamma   90.00
#
_symmetry.space_group_name_H-M   'P 1'
#
loop_
_entity.id
_entity.type
_entity.pdbx_description
1 polymer ?
#
loop_
_entity_poly.entity_id
_entity_poly.type
_entity_poly.pdbx_seq_one_letter_code
_entity_poly.pdbx_strand_id
1 'polypeptide(L)'
;MMSSSPLSKKRRVSVSTAEPKTASNCSSVNSLRTESPATPANGMAKNGNDAEIDEGLYSRQLYVLGYEAMKRMQNANILISGMRGLGLEIAKNVILGGVKTVTIHDRGVAEWVDLSSQ
;
A
#
# COMPACT_ATOMS: atom_id res chain seq x y z
N MET A 1 13.02 12.68 -43.46
CA MET A 1 12.25 12.04 -42.37
C MET A 1 11.48 13.13 -41.65
N MET A 2 10.16 13.18 -41.82
CA MET A 2 9.25 14.11 -41.15
C MET A 2 8.19 13.27 -40.46
N SER A 3 7.85 13.58 -39.21
CA SER A 3 6.57 13.29 -38.52
C SER A 3 6.80 13.22 -37.01
N SER A 4 5.99 13.77 -36.10
CA SER A 4 4.99 14.85 -36.09
C SER A 4 4.61 15.05 -34.61
N SER A 5 4.13 16.24 -34.25
CA SER A 5 3.86 16.72 -32.88
C SER A 5 2.71 15.98 -32.13
N PRO A 6 2.60 16.10 -30.79
CA PRO A 6 1.75 15.25 -29.96
C PRO A 6 0.28 15.71 -29.92
N LEU A 7 -0.65 14.74 -29.81
CA LEU A 7 -2.09 15.00 -29.86
C LEU A 7 -2.68 15.28 -28.46
N SER A 8 -3.13 16.52 -28.25
CA SER A 8 -3.85 16.98 -27.06
C SER A 8 -5.37 16.66 -27.13
N LYS A 9 -5.93 16.27 -25.97
CA LYS A 9 -7.33 16.38 -25.49
C LYS A 9 -8.48 16.42 -26.52
N LYS A 10 -9.32 15.37 -26.55
CA LYS A 10 -10.71 15.44 -27.06
C LYS A 10 -11.73 15.38 -25.91
N ARG A 11 -12.34 16.53 -25.62
CA ARG A 11 -13.62 16.66 -24.89
C ARG A 11 -14.72 16.73 -25.95
N ARG A 12 -15.73 15.87 -25.89
CA ARG A 12 -16.98 16.04 -26.66
C ARG A 12 -18.18 15.74 -25.79
N VAL A 13 -19.00 16.77 -25.56
CA VAL A 13 -20.33 16.69 -24.95
C VAL A 13 -21.34 16.87 -26.08
N SER A 14 -22.38 16.05 -26.11
CA SER A 14 -23.62 16.32 -26.83
C SER A 14 -24.80 15.66 -26.11
N VAL A 15 -25.77 16.49 -25.74
CA VAL A 15 -27.05 16.16 -25.08
C VAL A 15 -28.12 15.90 -26.13
N SER A 16 -28.93 14.84 -25.95
CA SER A 16 -30.33 14.79 -26.39
C SER A 16 -31.11 13.63 -25.72
N THR A 17 -32.14 14.01 -24.96
CA THR A 17 -33.45 13.40 -24.59
C THR A 17 -33.80 11.90 -24.82
N ALA A 18 -34.18 11.25 -23.70
CA ALA A 18 -35.25 10.25 -23.38
C ALA A 18 -35.57 9.01 -24.25
N GLU A 19 -35.43 7.81 -23.66
CA GLU A 19 -36.46 6.76 -23.38
C GLU A 19 -35.77 5.43 -22.89
N PRO A 20 -36.33 4.62 -21.96
CA PRO A 20 -35.64 3.45 -21.40
C PRO A 20 -36.14 2.12 -22.01
N LYS A 21 -35.24 1.30 -22.57
CA LYS A 21 -35.56 -0.11 -22.90
C LYS A 21 -34.38 -1.04 -22.59
N THR A 22 -34.70 -2.03 -21.78
CA THR A 22 -33.93 -3.22 -21.38
C THR A 22 -33.35 -3.98 -22.57
N ALA A 23 -32.05 -4.27 -22.54
CA ALA A 23 -31.46 -5.41 -23.24
C ALA A 23 -30.15 -5.84 -22.56
N SER A 24 -30.18 -7.06 -22.05
CA SER A 24 -29.04 -7.88 -21.67
C SER A 24 -27.96 -7.91 -22.74
N ASN A 25 -26.69 -7.87 -22.35
CA ASN A 25 -25.63 -8.60 -23.05
C ASN A 25 -24.45 -8.87 -22.12
N CYS A 26 -24.34 -10.14 -21.73
CA CYS A 26 -23.15 -10.72 -21.12
C CYS A 26 -22.20 -11.05 -22.28
N SER A 27 -21.02 -10.44 -22.35
CA SER A 27 -19.99 -10.82 -23.32
C SER A 27 -18.96 -11.73 -22.65
N SER A 28 -18.86 -12.93 -23.20
CA SER A 28 -17.98 -14.02 -22.83
C SER A 28 -16.52 -13.59 -22.72
N VAL A 29 -15.92 -13.80 -21.55
CA VAL A 29 -14.46 -13.77 -21.40
C VAL A 29 -13.91 -15.15 -21.77
N ASN A 30 -13.20 -15.23 -22.90
CA ASN A 30 -12.45 -16.43 -23.26
C ASN A 30 -11.27 -16.59 -22.29
N SER A 31 -11.32 -17.66 -21.48
CA SER A 31 -10.20 -18.16 -20.68
C SER A 31 -9.11 -18.70 -21.60
N LEU A 32 -7.96 -18.02 -21.65
CA LEU A 32 -6.72 -18.64 -22.12
C LEU A 32 -5.94 -19.12 -20.90
N ARG A 33 -6.05 -20.43 -20.64
CA ARG A 33 -5.21 -21.15 -19.70
C ARG A 33 -3.82 -21.32 -20.34
N THR A 34 -2.80 -20.79 -19.69
CA THR A 34 -1.39 -21.12 -20.00
C THR A 34 -0.90 -21.98 -18.85
N GLU A 35 -0.86 -23.29 -19.05
CA GLU A 35 -0.25 -24.22 -18.10
C GLU A 35 1.27 -24.18 -18.27
N SER A 36 2.00 -23.88 -17.19
CA SER A 36 3.46 -23.98 -17.11
C SER A 36 3.83 -25.25 -16.34
N PRO A 37 4.82 -26.05 -16.79
CA PRO A 37 5.10 -27.35 -16.22
C PRO A 37 5.73 -27.25 -14.81
N ALA A 38 5.13 -28.00 -13.89
CA ALA A 38 5.54 -28.11 -12.50
C ALA A 38 6.96 -28.68 -12.35
N THR A 39 7.82 -27.94 -11.66
CA THR A 39 9.06 -28.47 -11.07
C THR A 39 8.73 -28.93 -9.64
N PRO A 40 8.97 -30.19 -9.24
CA PRO A 40 8.77 -30.60 -7.85
C PRO A 40 10.00 -30.19 -7.04
N ALA A 41 10.00 -28.95 -6.55
CA ALA A 41 10.94 -28.55 -5.51
C ALA A 41 10.40 -29.06 -4.16
N ASN A 42 11.16 -29.96 -3.53
CA ASN A 42 10.94 -30.46 -2.18
C ASN A 42 10.83 -29.27 -1.21
N GLY A 43 9.60 -28.89 -0.87
CA GLY A 43 9.31 -27.79 0.05
C GLY A 43 9.52 -28.22 1.49
N MET A 44 10.75 -28.08 1.98
CA MET A 44 11.00 -28.17 3.42
C MET A 44 10.23 -27.02 4.08
N ALA A 45 9.25 -27.36 4.94
CA ALA A 45 8.43 -26.36 5.61
C ALA A 45 9.33 -25.37 6.36
N LYS A 46 9.39 -24.12 5.87
CA LYS A 46 9.96 -23.01 6.63
C LYS A 46 9.04 -22.76 7.83
N ASN A 47 9.33 -23.43 8.95
CA ASN A 47 8.75 -23.11 10.24
C ASN A 47 9.44 -21.88 10.82
N GLY A 48 9.19 -20.73 10.21
CA GLY A 48 9.59 -19.44 10.74
C GLY A 48 8.43 -18.47 10.57
N ASN A 49 8.02 -17.82 11.65
CA ASN A 49 7.18 -16.63 11.63
C ASN A 49 7.94 -15.43 11.00
N ASP A 50 8.70 -15.67 9.93
CA ASP A 50 9.27 -14.64 9.10
C ASP A 50 8.11 -14.10 8.27
N ALA A 51 7.39 -13.13 8.83
CA ALA A 51 6.44 -12.35 8.05
C ALA A 51 7.20 -11.79 6.85
N GLU A 52 6.92 -12.33 5.67
CA GLU A 52 7.53 -11.85 4.44
C GLU A 52 7.11 -10.40 4.21
N ILE A 53 8.04 -9.58 3.72
CA ILE A 53 7.77 -8.19 3.41
C ILE A 53 6.76 -8.15 2.26
N ASP A 54 5.62 -7.50 2.45
CA ASP A 54 4.68 -7.21 1.37
C ASP A 54 5.28 -6.16 0.43
N GLU A 55 5.85 -6.64 -0.68
CA GLU A 55 6.47 -5.77 -1.70
C GLU A 55 5.45 -4.86 -2.40
N GLY A 56 4.17 -5.23 -2.45
CA GLY A 56 3.13 -4.38 -3.00
C GLY A 56 2.92 -3.12 -2.14
N LEU A 57 2.83 -3.31 -0.83
CA LEU A 57 2.66 -2.24 0.14
C LEU A 57 3.94 -1.40 0.33
N TYR A 58 5.10 -2.05 0.48
CA TYR A 58 6.37 -1.42 0.84
C TYR A 58 7.32 -1.16 -0.35
N SER A 59 6.88 -1.33 -1.60
CA SER A 59 7.72 -1.20 -2.82
C SER A 59 8.70 -0.03 -2.81
N ARG A 60 8.21 1.19 -2.55
CA ARG A 60 9.05 2.41 -2.54
C ARG A 60 10.02 2.44 -1.36
N GLN A 61 9.59 1.95 -0.20
CA GLN A 61 10.42 1.92 1.00
C GLN A 61 11.53 0.86 0.90
N LEU A 62 11.24 -0.27 0.24
CA LEU A 62 12.20 -1.34 -0.03
C LEU A 62 13.40 -0.84 -0.84
N TYR A 63 13.19 0.04 -1.82
CA TYR A 63 14.28 0.63 -2.62
C TYR A 63 15.17 1.62 -1.85
N VAL A 64 14.68 2.15 -0.72
CA VAL A 64 15.43 3.10 0.09
C VAL A 64 16.20 2.39 1.21
N LEU A 65 15.53 1.49 1.92
CA LEU A 65 16.10 0.82 3.09
C LEU A 65 16.78 -0.51 2.77
N GLY A 66 16.30 -1.22 1.74
CA GLY A 66 16.72 -2.58 1.43
C GLY A 66 16.01 -3.65 2.26
N TYR A 67 16.00 -4.87 1.73
CA TYR A 67 15.25 -6.00 2.30
C TYR A 67 15.67 -6.36 3.72
N GLU A 68 16.98 -6.44 3.98
CA GLU A 68 17.46 -6.83 5.30
C GLU A 68 17.13 -5.82 6.40
N ALA A 69 17.19 -4.52 6.07
CA ALA A 69 16.89 -3.46 7.03
C ALA A 69 15.41 -3.50 7.42
N MET A 70 14.52 -3.64 6.44
CA MET A 70 13.08 -3.77 6.71
C MET A 70 12.75 -5.05 7.47
N LYS A 71 13.43 -6.18 7.19
CA LYS A 71 13.26 -7.41 7.97
C LYS A 71 13.68 -7.23 9.44
N ARG A 72 14.74 -6.46 9.70
CA ARG A 72 15.12 -6.09 11.08
C ARG A 72 14.06 -5.20 11.73
N MET A 73 13.51 -4.22 10.99
CA MET A 73 12.44 -3.35 11.48
C MET A 73 11.16 -4.11 11.84
N GLN A 74 10.74 -5.10 11.04
CA GLN A 74 9.58 -5.96 11.30
C GLN A 74 9.71 -6.81 12.57
N ASN A 75 10.92 -6.89 13.15
CA ASN A 75 11.18 -7.56 14.43
C ASN A 75 11.40 -6.59 15.59
N ALA A 76 11.44 -5.27 15.33
CA ALA A 76 11.69 -4.25 16.33
C ALA A 76 10.43 -3.91 17.14
N ASN A 77 10.56 -3.88 18.46
CA ASN A 77 9.55 -3.36 19.38
C ASN A 77 9.97 -1.96 19.82
N ILE A 78 9.08 -0.98 19.67
CA ILE A 78 9.38 0.43 19.93
C ILE A 78 8.46 0.95 21.02
N LEU A 79 9.01 1.71 21.97
CA LEU A 79 8.25 2.50 22.94
C LEU A 79 8.35 3.98 22.56
N ILE A 80 7.21 4.65 22.44
CA ILE A 80 7.12 6.10 22.26
C ILE A 80 6.52 6.68 23.54
N SER A 81 7.26 7.56 24.21
CA SER A 81 6.79 8.24 25.43
C SER A 81 6.47 9.71 25.14
N GLY A 82 5.19 10.06 25.27
CA GLY A 82 4.61 11.35 24.93
C GLY A 82 3.96 11.35 23.54
N MET A 83 2.71 11.83 23.44
CA MET A 83 1.89 11.83 22.22
C MET A 83 1.32 13.21 21.88
N ARG A 84 2.05 14.27 22.22
CA ARG A 84 1.85 15.61 21.63
C ARG A 84 2.27 15.58 20.14
N GLY A 85 2.15 16.69 19.43
CA GLY A 85 2.36 16.72 17.96
C GLY A 85 3.63 16.04 17.45
N LEU A 86 4.77 16.26 18.12
CA LEU A 86 6.02 15.57 17.78
C LEU A 86 5.93 14.04 17.94
N GLY A 87 5.38 13.59 19.07
CA GLY A 87 5.25 12.16 19.38
C GLY A 87 4.37 11.44 18.36
N LEU A 88 3.29 12.10 17.92
CA LEU A 88 2.43 11.57 16.86
C LEU A 88 3.07 11.53 15.50
N GLU A 89 3.79 12.57 15.10
CA GLU A 89 4.50 12.58 13.81
C GLU A 89 5.56 11.48 13.76
N ILE A 90 6.27 11.27 14.87
CA ILE A 90 7.19 10.13 15.03
C ILE A 90 6.41 8.81 14.95
N ALA A 91 5.34 8.64 15.72
CA ALA A 91 4.55 7.41 15.75
C ALA A 91 3.99 7.07 14.37
N LYS A 92 3.43 8.06 13.66
CA LYS A 92 2.94 7.91 12.28
C LYS A 92 4.03 7.39 11.37
N ASN A 93 5.21 8.03 11.36
CA ASN A 93 6.32 7.60 10.49
C ASN A 93 6.86 6.21 10.87
N VAL A 94 6.96 5.90 12.16
CA VAL A 94 7.43 4.60 12.65
C VAL A 94 6.44 3.47 12.30
N ILE A 95 5.15 3.69 12.51
CA ILE A 95 4.09 2.72 12.21
C ILE A 95 4.04 2.47 10.70
N LEU A 96 4.04 3.53 9.89
CA LEU A 96 4.11 3.42 8.42
C LEU A 96 5.41 2.75 7.97
N GLY A 97 6.48 2.85 8.75
CA GLY A 97 7.76 2.20 8.51
C GLY A 97 7.73 0.66 8.64
N GLY A 98 6.65 0.06 9.15
CA GLY A 98 6.49 -1.40 9.18
C GLY A 98 7.30 -2.10 10.28
N VAL A 99 7.13 -1.67 11.53
CA VAL A 99 7.75 -2.28 12.71
C VAL A 99 6.87 -3.34 13.37
N LYS A 100 7.43 -4.18 14.27
CA LYS A 100 6.67 -5.26 14.91
C LYS A 100 5.57 -4.75 15.82
N THR A 101 5.96 -3.90 16.78
CA THR A 101 5.04 -3.31 17.75
C THR A 101 5.46 -1.89 18.08
N VAL A 102 4.47 -1.04 18.31
CA VAL A 102 4.65 0.29 18.90
C VAL A 102 3.84 0.32 20.18
N THR A 103 4.51 0.50 21.31
CA THR A 103 3.89 0.77 22.60
C THR A 103 3.89 2.27 22.82
N ILE A 104 2.75 2.81 23.20
CA ILE A 104 2.58 4.24 23.44
C ILE A 104 2.41 4.47 24.93
N HIS A 105 3.17 5.43 25.47
CA HIS A 105 3.05 5.90 26.84
C HIS A 105 2.80 7.40 26.84
N ASP A 106 1.55 7.80 27.11
CA ASP A 106 1.21 9.18 27.42
C ASP A 106 0.26 9.21 28.62
N ARG A 107 0.59 10.03 29.62
CA ARG A 107 -0.20 10.18 30.85
C ARG A 107 -0.94 11.53 30.90
N GLY A 108 -0.69 12.42 29.94
CA GLY A 108 -1.35 13.71 29.84
C GLY A 108 -2.83 13.56 29.43
N VAL A 109 -3.67 14.46 29.93
CA VAL A 109 -5.04 14.62 29.42
C VAL A 109 -4.94 15.51 28.18
N ALA A 110 -5.66 15.16 27.11
CA ALA A 110 -5.68 15.97 25.90
C ALA A 110 -6.36 17.31 26.16
N GLU A 111 -5.68 18.41 25.80
CA GLU A 111 -6.18 19.76 25.90
C GLU A 111 -6.29 20.43 24.51
N TRP A 112 -7.08 21.50 24.41
CA TRP A 112 -7.25 22.24 23.16
C TRP A 112 -5.94 22.73 22.53
N VAL A 113 -4.95 23.07 23.36
CA VAL A 113 -3.62 23.49 22.93
C VAL A 113 -2.85 22.37 22.20
N ASP A 114 -3.08 21.11 22.55
CA ASP A 114 -2.39 19.98 21.94
C ASP A 114 -2.78 19.83 20.46
N LEU A 115 -4.05 20.08 20.12
CA LEU A 115 -4.61 20.00 18.75
C LEU A 115 -3.95 20.94 17.71
N SER A 116 -3.11 21.86 18.16
CA SER A 116 -2.34 22.73 17.26
C SER A 116 -1.41 21.95 16.32
N SER A 117 -0.98 20.75 16.73
CA SER A 117 -0.03 19.91 15.98
C SER A 117 -0.26 18.42 16.16
N GLN A 118 -1.33 18.03 16.87
CA GLN A 118 -1.69 16.64 17.14
C GLN A 118 -2.40 15.99 15.95
#